data_AF-A0A7V4D660-F1
#
_entry.id   AF-A0A7V4D660-F1
#
_cell.length_a   1.000
_cell.length_b   1.000
_cell.length_c   1.000
_cell.angle_alpha   90.00
_cell.angle_beta   90.00
_cell.angle_gamma   90.00
#
_symmetry.space_group_name_H-M   'P 1'
#
loop_
_entity.id
_entity.type
_entity.pdbx_description
1 polymer ?
#
loop_
_entity_poly.entity_id
_entity_poly.type
_entity_poly.pdbx_seq_one_letter_code
_entity_poly.pdbx_strand_id
1 'polypeptide(L)'
;YQIPASKYLRVQDGDWINKGDKIDDGPIDPHDILDIKGPRELEKFLVNEIQEVYRLQGVQINDKHIEIIVRQMLRKVIIEDPGDTSFVVDQIVDKFEFDDENMRVEKEGGKAASAKPVLMGITKSALNTESFISAASFQETTRVLTEAAIKGKIDRLRGLKENVIIGHLIPAGTGVREYNKVTVYQKVKGDLDGVSKEAEEEIPAEK
;
A
#
# COMPACT_ATOMS: atom_id res chain seq x y z
N TYR A 1 9.57 -29.95 8.22
CA TYR A 1 8.56 -30.16 7.17
C TYR A 1 8.60 -31.63 6.75
N GLN A 2 7.45 -32.27 6.53
CA GLN A 2 7.40 -33.66 6.03
C GLN A 2 7.20 -33.62 4.51
N ILE A 3 8.14 -34.19 3.77
CA ILE A 3 8.03 -34.31 2.30
C ILE A 3 7.32 -35.64 2.00
N PRO A 4 6.18 -35.64 1.28
CA PRO A 4 5.54 -36.87 0.85
C PRO A 4 6.47 -37.70 -0.03
N ALA A 5 6.50 -39.03 0.19
CA ALA A 5 7.37 -39.95 -0.55
C ALA A 5 7.10 -40.00 -2.07
N SER A 6 5.97 -39.45 -2.52
CA SER A 6 5.59 -39.36 -3.94
C SER A 6 6.26 -38.21 -4.71
N LYS A 7 6.92 -37.28 -4.01
CA LYS A 7 7.58 -36.13 -4.64
C LYS A 7 9.04 -36.43 -4.96
N TYR A 8 9.49 -35.99 -6.13
CA TYR A 8 10.90 -36.04 -6.50
C TYR A 8 11.69 -34.96 -5.77
N LEU A 9 12.81 -35.38 -5.15
CA LEU A 9 13.78 -34.52 -4.51
C LEU A 9 14.78 -34.02 -5.55
N ARG A 10 15.10 -32.72 -5.50
CA ARG A 10 16.08 -32.07 -6.38
C ARG A 10 17.50 -32.06 -5.81
N VAL A 11 17.64 -32.41 -4.54
CA VAL A 11 18.92 -32.38 -3.80
C VAL A 11 19.37 -33.79 -3.47
N GLN A 12 20.68 -33.98 -3.39
CA GLN A 12 21.32 -35.22 -2.96
C GLN A 12 21.87 -35.09 -1.55
N ASP A 13 22.15 -36.24 -0.93
CA ASP A 13 22.79 -36.27 0.37
C ASP A 13 24.22 -35.71 0.28
N GLY A 14 24.53 -34.72 1.12
CA GLY A 14 25.80 -33.99 1.09
C GLY A 14 25.81 -32.70 0.26
N ASP A 15 24.72 -32.33 -0.41
CA ASP A 15 24.60 -31.04 -1.10
C ASP A 15 24.51 -29.87 -0.12
N TRP A 16 25.20 -28.78 -0.44
CA TRP A 16 25.09 -27.51 0.29
C TRP A 16 23.94 -26.69 -0.27
N ILE A 17 22.94 -26.42 0.56
CA ILE A 17 21.77 -25.61 0.20
C ILE A 17 21.73 -24.32 1.01
N ASN A 18 21.30 -23.24 0.37
CA ASN A 18 21.03 -21.97 1.02
C ASN A 18 19.60 -21.90 1.54
N LYS A 19 19.36 -20.98 2.48
CA LYS A 19 18.04 -20.73 3.03
C LYS A 19 17.06 -20.35 1.90
N GLY A 20 16.08 -21.22 1.65
CA GLY A 20 15.03 -21.02 0.65
C GLY A 20 15.31 -21.59 -0.74
N ASP A 21 16.31 -22.44 -0.88
CA ASP A 21 16.49 -23.24 -2.10
C ASP A 21 15.38 -24.29 -2.23
N LYS A 22 14.97 -24.57 -3.47
CA LYS A 22 13.87 -25.49 -3.77
C LYS A 22 14.36 -26.94 -3.65
N ILE A 23 13.81 -27.67 -2.68
CA ILE A 23 14.22 -29.04 -2.32
C ILE A 23 13.39 -30.10 -3.08
N ASP A 24 12.12 -29.83 -3.35
CA ASP A 24 11.20 -30.72 -4.06
C ASP A 24 10.57 -30.06 -5.29
N ASP A 25 10.01 -30.84 -6.21
CA ASP A 25 9.33 -30.34 -7.42
C ASP A 25 7.99 -29.63 -7.19
N GLY A 26 7.50 -29.55 -5.96
CA GLY A 26 6.21 -28.95 -5.63
C GLY A 26 6.05 -27.48 -6.04
N PRO A 27 4.81 -26.97 -6.07
CA PRO A 27 4.56 -25.54 -6.22
C PRO A 27 5.18 -24.78 -5.05
N ILE A 28 5.64 -23.58 -5.33
CA ILE A 28 6.25 -22.72 -4.32
C ILE A 28 5.12 -21.99 -3.59
N ASP A 29 5.11 -22.04 -2.25
CA ASP A 29 4.18 -21.26 -1.45
C ASP A 29 4.72 -19.83 -1.26
N PRO A 30 3.96 -18.78 -1.66
CA PRO A 30 4.31 -17.39 -1.41
C PRO A 30 4.56 -17.06 0.08
N HIS A 31 3.86 -17.73 1.00
CA HIS A 31 4.03 -17.53 2.44
C HIS A 31 5.41 -18.03 2.91
N ASP A 32 5.85 -19.19 2.40
CA ASP A 32 7.18 -19.71 2.71
C ASP A 32 8.28 -18.78 2.19
N ILE A 33 8.11 -18.18 1.00
CA ILE A 33 9.07 -17.20 0.48
C ILE A 33 9.18 -16.00 1.43
N LEU A 34 8.05 -15.50 1.94
CA LEU A 34 8.03 -14.34 2.84
C LEU A 34 8.80 -14.62 4.13
N ASP A 35 8.54 -15.77 4.75
CA ASP A 35 9.13 -16.13 6.04
C ASP A 35 10.63 -16.47 5.92
N ILE A 36 11.02 -17.03 4.77
CA ILE A 36 12.37 -17.53 4.55
C ILE A 36 13.29 -16.47 3.95
N LYS A 37 12.86 -15.85 2.83
CA LYS A 37 13.66 -14.91 2.01
C LYS A 37 13.28 -13.45 2.22
N GLY A 38 12.11 -13.17 2.81
CA GLY A 38 11.65 -11.83 3.12
C GLY A 38 10.80 -11.17 2.02
N PRO A 39 10.27 -9.97 2.28
CA PRO A 39 9.26 -9.33 1.44
C PRO A 39 9.77 -8.94 0.05
N ARG A 40 11.04 -8.54 -0.09
CA ARG A 40 11.63 -8.15 -1.37
C ARG A 40 11.72 -9.31 -2.37
N GLU A 41 12.09 -10.49 -1.89
CA GLU A 41 12.16 -11.67 -2.75
C GLU A 41 10.77 -12.18 -3.13
N LEU A 42 9.81 -12.07 -2.20
CA LEU A 42 8.41 -12.33 -2.51
C LEU A 42 7.85 -11.36 -3.57
N GLU A 43 8.13 -10.06 -3.45
CA GLU A 43 7.71 -9.05 -4.44
C GLU A 43 8.20 -9.40 -5.85
N LYS A 44 9.50 -9.69 -5.98
CA LYS A 44 10.08 -10.12 -7.26
C LYS A 44 9.45 -11.39 -7.80
N PHE A 45 9.24 -12.38 -6.93
CA PHE A 45 8.60 -13.63 -7.29
C PHE A 45 7.20 -13.40 -7.87
N LEU A 46 6.35 -12.65 -7.15
CA LEU A 46 4.97 -12.36 -7.58
C LEU A 46 4.94 -11.57 -8.89
N VAL A 47 5.79 -10.55 -9.04
CA VAL A 47 5.85 -9.76 -10.28
C VAL A 47 6.24 -10.63 -11.46
N ASN A 48 7.26 -11.48 -11.30
CA ASN A 48 7.72 -12.36 -12.38
C ASN A 48 6.65 -13.38 -12.79
N GLU A 49 6.03 -14.08 -11.84
CA GLU A 49 4.98 -15.07 -12.12
C GLU A 49 3.78 -14.46 -12.85
N ILE A 50 3.31 -13.29 -12.38
CA ILE A 50 2.18 -12.60 -13.01
C ILE A 50 2.57 -12.14 -14.42
N GLN A 51 3.78 -11.58 -14.58
CA GLN A 51 4.26 -11.08 -15.86
C GLN A 51 4.46 -12.21 -16.88
N GLU A 52 4.87 -13.40 -16.46
CA GLU A 52 4.97 -14.57 -17.33
C GLU A 52 3.63 -14.94 -17.96
N VAL A 53 2.56 -14.94 -17.18
CA VAL A 53 1.20 -15.23 -17.69
C VAL A 53 0.77 -14.19 -18.74
N TYR A 54 1.00 -12.91 -18.49
CA TYR A 54 0.67 -11.86 -19.47
C TYR A 54 1.53 -11.93 -20.73
N ARG A 55 2.82 -12.21 -20.59
CA ARG A 55 3.74 -12.43 -21.72
C ARG A 55 3.29 -13.61 -22.57
N LEU A 56 2.86 -14.72 -21.96
CA LEU A 56 2.33 -15.90 -22.67
C LEU A 56 1.07 -15.58 -23.47
N GLN A 57 0.25 -14.63 -23.01
CA GLN A 57 -0.94 -14.15 -23.71
C GLN A 57 -0.65 -13.04 -24.74
N GLY A 58 0.63 -12.63 -24.88
CA GLY A 58 1.05 -11.58 -25.79
C GLY A 58 0.67 -10.16 -25.34
N VAL A 59 0.27 -9.98 -24.08
CA VAL A 59 -0.12 -8.69 -23.52
C VAL A 59 1.08 -8.06 -22.81
N GLN A 60 1.43 -6.83 -23.20
CA GLN A 60 2.49 -6.06 -22.55
C GLN A 60 1.92 -5.20 -21.42
N ILE A 61 2.40 -5.42 -20.20
CA ILE A 61 2.07 -4.63 -19.01
C ILE A 61 3.37 -4.16 -18.36
N ASN A 62 3.40 -2.91 -17.88
CA ASN A 62 4.55 -2.40 -17.14
C ASN A 62 4.56 -2.96 -15.71
N ASP A 63 5.72 -3.48 -15.28
CA ASP A 63 5.91 -4.09 -13.96
C ASP A 63 5.48 -3.17 -12.81
N LYS A 64 5.63 -1.83 -12.97
CA LYS A 64 5.20 -0.83 -11.98
C LYS A 64 3.74 -0.97 -11.56
N HIS A 65 2.85 -1.39 -12.46
CA HIS A 65 1.44 -1.58 -12.14
C HIS A 65 1.24 -2.78 -11.21
N ILE A 66 1.97 -3.87 -11.46
CA ILE A 66 1.92 -5.08 -10.66
C ILE A 66 2.56 -4.81 -9.29
N GLU A 67 3.71 -4.13 -9.26
CA GLU A 67 4.40 -3.74 -8.02
C GLU A 67 3.51 -2.93 -7.08
N ILE A 68 2.74 -1.97 -7.62
CA ILE A 68 1.81 -1.17 -6.81
C ILE A 68 0.74 -2.04 -6.16
N ILE A 69 0.24 -3.07 -6.87
CA ILE A 69 -0.76 -4.01 -6.33
C ILE A 69 -0.12 -4.90 -5.25
N VAL A 70 1.04 -5.48 -5.53
CA VAL A 70 1.77 -6.35 -4.59
C VAL A 70 2.13 -5.58 -3.31
N ARG A 71 2.51 -4.30 -3.43
CA ARG A 71 2.73 -3.41 -2.29
C ARG A 71 1.49 -3.30 -1.39
N GLN A 72 0.28 -3.28 -1.94
CA GLN A 72 -0.95 -3.26 -1.13
C GLN A 72 -1.19 -4.60 -0.42
N MET A 73 -0.79 -5.72 -1.03
CA MET A 73 -0.91 -7.06 -0.44
C MET A 73 0.05 -7.28 0.74
N LEU A 74 1.17 -6.54 0.79
CA LEU A 74 2.20 -6.60 1.86
C LEU A 74 2.14 -5.41 2.84
N ARG A 75 1.03 -4.66 2.84
CA ARG A 75 0.90 -3.43 3.63
C ARG A 75 0.74 -3.68 5.14
N LYS A 76 0.32 -4.87 5.54
CA LYS A 76 0.05 -5.20 6.95
C LYS A 76 1.17 -6.04 7.56
N VAL A 77 1.34 -5.88 8.87
CA VAL A 77 2.24 -6.67 9.70
C VAL A 77 1.44 -7.30 10.84
N ILE A 78 1.88 -8.46 11.32
CA ILE A 78 1.34 -9.11 12.51
C ILE A 78 2.36 -9.00 13.64
N ILE A 79 1.90 -8.56 14.80
CA ILE A 79 2.74 -8.33 15.97
C ILE A 79 3.15 -9.66 16.60
N GLU A 80 4.45 -9.85 16.80
CA GLU A 80 5.02 -11.01 17.50
C GLU A 80 5.27 -10.70 18.98
N ASP A 81 5.91 -9.56 19.26
CA ASP A 81 6.16 -9.07 20.62
C ASP A 81 5.75 -7.58 20.68
N PRO A 82 4.76 -7.19 21.50
CA PRO A 82 4.34 -5.81 21.61
C PRO A 82 5.35 -4.91 22.32
N GLY A 83 6.34 -5.44 23.04
CA GLY A 83 7.26 -4.62 23.82
C GLY A 83 6.51 -3.70 24.80
N ASP A 84 6.83 -2.41 24.79
CA ASP A 84 6.17 -1.37 25.59
C ASP A 84 5.14 -0.55 24.79
N THR A 85 4.80 -0.98 23.57
CA THR A 85 3.78 -0.31 22.73
C THR A 85 2.36 -0.66 23.17
N SER A 86 1.36 0.04 22.63
CA SER A 86 -0.05 -0.28 22.84
C SER A 86 -0.55 -1.50 22.05
N PHE A 87 0.32 -2.22 21.35
CA PHE A 87 -0.08 -3.34 20.50
C PHE A 87 -0.39 -4.60 21.30
N VAL A 88 -1.15 -5.51 20.67
CA VAL A 88 -1.45 -6.85 21.19
C VAL A 88 -0.77 -7.90 20.32
N VAL A 89 -0.31 -9.00 20.93
CA VAL A 89 0.21 -10.16 20.20
C VAL A 89 -0.82 -10.67 19.19
N ASP A 90 -0.36 -11.07 18.00
CA ASP A 90 -1.18 -11.51 16.86
C ASP A 90 -2.12 -10.46 16.26
N GLN A 91 -2.02 -9.20 16.70
CA GLN A 91 -2.77 -8.10 16.09
C GLN A 91 -2.21 -7.80 14.70
N ILE A 92 -3.12 -7.64 13.72
CA ILE A 92 -2.77 -7.18 12.38
C ILE A 92 -2.91 -5.66 12.33
N VAL A 93 -1.81 -4.97 12.05
CA VAL A 93 -1.75 -3.50 12.00
C VAL A 93 -1.16 -3.02 10.68
N ASP A 94 -1.43 -1.76 10.33
CA ASP A 94 -0.77 -1.14 9.18
C ASP A 94 0.72 -0.97 9.44
N LYS A 95 1.55 -1.26 8.43
CA LYS A 95 2.99 -1.10 8.55
C LYS A 95 3.38 0.33 8.92
N PHE A 96 2.71 1.34 8.37
CA PHE A 96 3.04 2.73 8.68
C PHE A 96 2.65 3.11 10.11
N GLU A 97 1.49 2.65 10.58
CA GLU A 97 1.07 2.86 11.98
C GLU A 97 2.00 2.15 12.97
N PHE A 98 2.47 0.95 12.62
CA PHE A 98 3.46 0.21 13.40
C PHE A 98 4.80 0.95 13.48
N ASP A 99 5.32 1.41 12.34
CA ASP A 99 6.59 2.16 12.28
C ASP A 99 6.50 3.48 13.07
N ASP A 100 5.37 4.20 12.98
CA ASP A 100 5.13 5.46 13.69
C ASP A 100 5.05 5.26 15.22
N GLU A 101 4.33 4.23 15.68
CA GLU A 101 4.19 3.93 17.11
C GLU A 101 5.51 3.44 17.73
N ASN A 102 6.24 2.59 17.01
CA ASN A 102 7.57 2.17 17.45
C ASN A 102 8.52 3.36 17.57
N MET A 103 8.51 4.27 16.59
CA MET A 103 9.34 5.48 16.65
C MET A 103 8.98 6.38 17.83
N ARG A 104 7.71 6.40 18.25
CA ARG A 104 7.25 7.13 19.45
C ARG A 104 7.83 6.50 20.72
N VAL A 105 7.68 5.18 20.87
CA VAL A 105 8.14 4.44 22.07
C VAL A 105 9.67 4.45 22.19
N GLU A 106 10.40 4.32 21.09
CA GLU A 106 11.87 4.43 21.09
C GLU A 106 12.34 5.82 21.55
N LYS A 107 11.65 6.89 21.14
CA LYS A 107 11.96 8.26 21.60
C LYS A 107 11.69 8.45 23.09
N GLU A 108 10.73 7.74 23.64
CA GLU A 108 10.40 7.72 25.06
C GLU A 108 11.36 6.81 25.87
N GLY A 109 12.25 6.06 25.19
CA GLY A 109 13.23 5.17 25.80
C GLY A 109 12.69 3.78 26.14
N GLY A 110 11.51 3.42 25.64
CA GLY A 110 10.91 2.09 25.80
C GLY A 110 11.39 1.08 24.77
N LYS A 111 10.97 -0.18 24.94
CA LYS A 111 11.24 -1.28 24.01
C LYS A 111 10.23 -1.26 22.85
N ALA A 112 10.71 -1.12 21.62
CA ALA A 112 9.90 -1.23 20.41
C ALA A 112 9.25 -2.62 20.25
N ALA A 113 8.11 -2.66 19.56
CA ALA A 113 7.45 -3.90 19.19
C ALA A 113 8.16 -4.60 18.03
N SER A 114 8.14 -5.95 18.03
CA SER A 114 8.54 -6.80 16.91
C SER A 114 7.31 -7.26 16.14
N ALA A 115 7.40 -7.25 14.81
CA ALA A 115 6.34 -7.71 13.93
C ALA A 115 6.91 -8.40 12.70
N LYS A 116 6.14 -9.32 12.12
CA LYS A 116 6.46 -9.96 10.84
C LYS A 116 5.50 -9.46 9.74
N PRO A 117 5.98 -9.27 8.50
CA PRO A 117 5.11 -8.93 7.39
C PRO A 117 4.12 -10.07 7.11
N VAL A 118 2.90 -9.72 6.68
CA VAL A 118 1.89 -10.71 6.29
C VAL A 118 1.45 -10.45 4.86
N LEU A 119 1.54 -11.49 4.02
CA LEU A 119 0.93 -11.48 2.71
C LEU A 119 -0.59 -11.69 2.83
N MET A 120 -1.37 -10.73 2.35
CA MET A 120 -2.82 -10.84 2.27
C MET A 120 -3.31 -10.81 0.82
N GLY A 121 -4.32 -11.62 0.52
CA GLY A 121 -5.04 -11.54 -0.76
C GLY A 121 -5.68 -10.16 -0.97
N ILE A 122 -5.93 -9.80 -2.23
CA ILE A 122 -6.45 -8.47 -2.61
C ILE A 122 -7.79 -8.18 -1.92
N THR A 123 -8.71 -9.16 -1.90
CA THR A 123 -10.03 -9.04 -1.24
C THR A 123 -9.87 -8.80 0.27
N LYS A 124 -9.00 -9.57 0.94
CA LYS A 124 -8.75 -9.42 2.38
C LYS A 124 -8.09 -8.08 2.69
N SER A 125 -7.16 -7.63 1.85
CA SER A 125 -6.52 -6.32 1.98
C SER A 125 -7.52 -5.17 1.81
N ALA A 126 -8.46 -5.29 0.87
CA ALA A 126 -9.51 -4.30 0.64
C ALA A 126 -10.51 -4.19 1.79
N LEU A 127 -10.86 -5.32 2.43
CA LEU A 127 -11.74 -5.35 3.61
C LEU A 127 -11.06 -4.84 4.89
N ASN A 128 -9.72 -4.95 4.99
CA ASN A 128 -8.93 -4.49 6.14
C ASN A 128 -8.36 -3.07 5.97
N THR A 129 -9.03 -2.23 5.16
CA THR A 129 -8.72 -0.80 5.10
C THR A 129 -9.19 -0.07 6.37
N GLU A 130 -8.59 1.09 6.67
CA GLU A 130 -8.95 1.90 7.84
C GLU A 130 -10.36 2.47 7.75
N SER A 131 -10.78 2.87 6.55
CA SER A 131 -12.10 3.44 6.30
C SER A 131 -13.17 2.36 6.25
N PHE A 132 -14.08 2.39 7.23
CA PHE A 132 -15.21 1.49 7.23
C PHE A 132 -16.22 1.84 6.12
N ILE A 133 -16.30 3.11 5.68
CA ILE A 133 -17.15 3.53 4.56
C ILE A 133 -16.65 2.87 3.26
N SER A 134 -15.35 2.97 3.00
CA SER A 134 -14.70 2.33 1.85
C SER A 134 -14.82 0.81 1.91
N ALA A 135 -14.59 0.19 3.08
CA ALA A 135 -14.72 -1.26 3.26
C ALA A 135 -16.15 -1.74 3.04
N ALA A 136 -17.14 -1.07 3.65
CA ALA A 136 -18.56 -1.42 3.55
C ALA A 136 -19.12 -1.27 2.12
N SER A 137 -18.55 -0.35 1.33
CA SER A 137 -18.89 -0.18 -0.09
C SER A 137 -18.35 -1.29 -1.00
N PHE A 138 -17.36 -2.06 -0.52
CA PHE A 138 -16.76 -3.14 -1.29
C PHE A 138 -17.56 -4.44 -1.13
N GLN A 139 -17.56 -5.03 0.06
CA GLN A 139 -18.26 -6.28 0.40
C GLN A 139 -18.57 -6.34 1.92
N GLU A 140 -19.37 -7.31 2.35
CA GLU A 140 -19.64 -7.62 3.77
C GLU A 140 -20.20 -6.44 4.61
N THR A 141 -21.02 -5.60 3.99
CA THR A 141 -21.54 -4.34 4.53
C THR A 141 -22.09 -4.46 5.97
N THR A 142 -22.93 -5.47 6.24
CA THR A 142 -23.53 -5.67 7.58
C THR A 142 -22.48 -5.92 8.66
N ARG A 143 -21.47 -6.77 8.37
CA ARG A 143 -20.41 -7.10 9.33
C ARG A 143 -19.54 -5.87 9.59
N VAL A 144 -19.11 -5.18 8.52
CA VAL A 144 -18.24 -4.00 8.61
C VAL A 144 -18.89 -2.88 9.41
N LEU A 145 -20.16 -2.57 9.14
CA LEU A 145 -20.88 -1.50 9.85
C LEU A 145 -21.14 -1.86 11.31
N THR A 146 -21.47 -3.12 11.61
CA THR A 146 -21.68 -3.59 12.99
C THR A 146 -20.40 -3.46 13.81
N GLU A 147 -19.26 -3.92 13.27
CA GLU A 147 -17.98 -3.79 13.95
C GLU A 147 -17.56 -2.33 14.14
N ALA A 148 -17.81 -1.48 13.14
CA ALA A 148 -17.52 -0.05 13.24
C ALA A 148 -18.37 0.63 14.32
N ALA A 149 -19.66 0.28 14.42
CA ALA A 149 -20.58 0.79 15.44
C ALA A 149 -20.18 0.35 16.85
N ILE A 150 -19.85 -0.94 17.04
CA ILE A 150 -19.40 -1.47 18.34
C ILE A 150 -18.10 -0.80 18.80
N LYS A 151 -17.16 -0.57 17.87
CA LYS A 151 -15.86 0.06 18.16
C LYS A 151 -15.93 1.60 18.22
N GLY A 152 -17.07 2.20 17.87
CA GLY A 152 -17.19 3.66 17.74
C GLY A 152 -16.20 4.26 16.73
N LYS A 153 -15.92 3.56 15.62
CA LYS A 153 -14.93 4.00 14.63
C LYS A 153 -15.33 5.32 13.98
N ILE A 154 -14.34 6.20 13.81
CA ILE A 154 -14.48 7.48 13.12
C ILE A 154 -13.74 7.40 11.80
N ASP A 155 -14.43 7.69 10.70
CA ASP A 155 -13.83 7.78 9.36
C ASP A 155 -13.31 9.20 9.10
N ARG A 156 -12.05 9.32 8.67
CA ARG A 156 -11.39 10.61 8.44
C ARG A 156 -11.48 11.09 6.99
N LEU A 157 -12.17 10.36 6.10
CA LEU A 157 -12.36 10.72 4.69
C LEU A 157 -11.03 11.02 3.97
N ARG A 158 -10.00 10.21 4.22
CA ARG A 158 -8.67 10.36 3.58
C ARG A 158 -8.59 9.63 2.25
N GLY A 159 -9.51 8.71 1.99
CA GLY A 159 -9.53 7.88 0.79
C GLY A 159 -10.28 8.50 -0.39
N LEU A 160 -10.10 7.91 -1.56
CA LEU A 160 -10.82 8.32 -2.77
C LEU A 160 -12.32 7.99 -2.67
N LYS A 161 -12.66 6.74 -2.30
CA LYS A 161 -14.05 6.25 -2.30
C LYS A 161 -14.94 6.98 -1.29
N GLU A 162 -14.45 7.18 -0.07
CA GLU A 162 -15.14 7.96 0.95
C GLU A 162 -15.58 9.34 0.44
N ASN A 163 -14.66 10.08 -0.18
CA ASN A 163 -14.95 11.43 -0.67
C ASN A 163 -15.94 11.41 -1.85
N VAL A 164 -15.84 10.42 -2.74
CA VAL A 164 -16.82 10.23 -3.83
C VAL A 164 -18.22 9.98 -3.27
N ILE A 165 -18.36 9.11 -2.27
CA ILE A 165 -19.66 8.74 -1.68
C ILE A 165 -20.33 9.96 -1.01
N ILE A 166 -19.53 10.81 -0.34
CA ILE A 166 -20.03 12.00 0.35
C ILE A 166 -20.23 13.19 -0.62
N GLY A 167 -19.64 13.16 -1.81
CA GLY A 167 -19.68 14.26 -2.78
C GLY A 167 -18.64 15.36 -2.53
N HIS A 168 -17.56 15.04 -1.81
CA HIS A 168 -16.40 15.92 -1.64
C HIS A 168 -15.38 15.73 -2.77
N LEU A 169 -14.53 16.74 -2.97
CA LEU A 169 -13.38 16.63 -3.87
C LEU A 169 -12.45 15.51 -3.39
N ILE A 170 -12.09 14.60 -4.30
CA ILE A 170 -11.16 13.51 -4.00
C ILE A 170 -9.75 14.05 -3.71
N PRO A 171 -8.98 13.42 -2.81
CA PRO A 171 -7.61 13.84 -2.48
C PRO A 171 -6.60 13.38 -3.55
N ALA A 172 -6.90 13.59 -4.84
CA ALA A 172 -6.04 13.27 -5.96
C ALA A 172 -6.21 14.31 -7.09
N GLY A 173 -5.18 14.47 -7.92
CA GLY A 173 -5.17 15.45 -9.00
C GLY A 173 -5.39 16.88 -8.48
N THR A 174 -6.40 17.57 -8.99
CA THR A 174 -6.75 18.94 -8.59
C THR A 174 -7.33 19.06 -7.19
N GLY A 175 -7.77 17.96 -6.57
CA GLY A 175 -8.30 17.97 -5.21
C GLY A 175 -7.26 17.86 -4.10
N VAL A 176 -5.97 17.71 -4.45
CA VAL A 176 -4.88 17.68 -3.46
C VAL A 176 -4.69 19.08 -2.87
N ARG A 177 -5.01 19.22 -1.59
CA ARG A 177 -5.00 20.51 -0.87
C ARG A 177 -3.64 21.20 -0.82
N GLU A 178 -2.56 20.44 -0.92
CA GLU A 178 -1.19 20.98 -0.93
C GLU A 178 -0.92 21.80 -2.19
N TYR A 179 -1.41 21.39 -3.36
CA TYR A 179 -1.26 22.17 -4.60
C TYR A 179 -2.00 23.52 -4.54
N ASN A 180 -3.08 23.62 -3.77
CA ASN A 180 -3.81 24.88 -3.59
C ASN A 180 -3.06 25.92 -2.73
N LYS A 181 -2.03 25.49 -1.97
CA LYS A 181 -1.23 26.37 -1.12
C LYS A 181 0.12 26.74 -1.76
N VAL A 182 0.46 26.16 -2.91
CA VAL A 182 1.69 26.49 -3.62
C VAL A 182 1.47 27.81 -4.37
N THR A 183 2.10 28.88 -3.90
CA THR A 183 2.18 30.12 -4.65
C THR A 183 3.26 29.94 -5.72
N VAL A 184 2.86 29.75 -6.97
CA VAL A 184 3.81 29.67 -8.08
C VAL A 184 4.27 31.09 -8.40
N TYR A 185 5.53 31.41 -8.09
CA TYR A 185 6.12 32.66 -8.55
C TYR A 185 6.42 32.56 -10.04
N GLN A 186 5.55 33.14 -10.87
CA GLN A 186 5.78 33.26 -12.30
C GLN A 186 6.49 34.57 -12.61
N LYS A 187 7.72 34.48 -13.12
CA LYS A 187 8.50 35.65 -13.58
C LYS A 187 7.94 36.25 -14.87
N VAL A 188 7.15 35.48 -15.60
CA VAL A 188 6.43 35.86 -16.82
C VAL A 188 5.02 35.30 -16.68
N LYS A 189 4.00 36.14 -16.92
CA LYS A 189 2.58 35.72 -16.93
C LYS A 189 2.41 34.53 -17.87
N GLY A 190 1.68 33.51 -17.42
CA GLY A 190 1.32 32.38 -18.28
C GLY A 190 0.22 32.75 -19.27
N ASP A 191 0.11 31.98 -20.34
CA ASP A 191 -0.87 32.20 -21.43
C ASP A 191 -2.34 32.17 -20.96
N LEU A 192 -2.60 31.73 -19.72
CA LEU A 192 -3.92 31.65 -19.07
C LEU A 192 -4.27 32.91 -18.26
N ASP A 193 -3.35 33.85 -18.03
CA ASP A 193 -3.54 35.00 -17.14
C ASP A 193 -4.28 36.20 -17.77
N GLY A 194 -4.84 35.99 -18.97
CA GLY A 194 -5.53 37.01 -19.75
C GLY A 194 -4.57 38.10 -20.26
N VAL A 195 -4.84 38.57 -21.47
CA VAL A 195 -4.11 39.72 -22.06
C VAL A 195 -4.26 40.90 -21.10
N SER A 196 -3.14 41.45 -20.63
CA SER A 196 -3.15 42.73 -19.92
C SER A 196 -3.86 43.76 -20.78
N LYS A 197 -4.84 44.47 -20.22
CA LYS A 197 -5.37 45.69 -20.85
C LYS A 197 -4.17 46.61 -21.07
N GLU A 198 -3.68 46.65 -22.30
CA GLU A 198 -2.69 47.63 -22.72
C GLU A 198 -3.29 49.00 -22.43
N ALA A 199 -2.47 49.85 -21.81
CA ALA A 199 -2.84 51.17 -21.36
C ALA A 199 -3.54 51.94 -22.49
N GLU A 200 -4.72 52.49 -22.18
CA GLU A 200 -5.27 53.58 -22.98
C GLU A 200 -4.24 54.71 -22.95
N GLU A 201 -3.44 54.83 -24.00
CA GLU A 201 -2.64 56.03 -24.23
C GLU A 201 -3.62 57.18 -24.48
N GLU A 202 -3.82 58.01 -23.46
CA GLU A 202 -4.40 59.34 -23.62
C GLU A 202 -3.52 60.12 -24.61
N ILE A 203 -4.02 60.24 -25.84
CA ILE A 203 -3.44 61.10 -26.88
C ILE A 203 -3.58 62.54 -26.38
N PRO A 204 -2.49 63.31 -26.17
CA PRO A 204 -2.62 64.70 -25.74
C PRO A 204 -3.22 65.51 -26.89
N ALA A 205 -4.32 66.21 -26.61
CA ALA A 205 -4.89 67.17 -27.55
C ALA A 205 -3.91 68.35 -27.75
N GLU A 206 -3.27 68.41 -28.91
CA GLU A 206 -2.53 69.60 -29.35
C GLU A 206 -3.50 70.74 -29.73
N LYS A 207 -3.09 71.96 -29.37
CA LYS A 207 -3.81 73.24 -29.56
C LYS A 207 -3.78 73.72 -31.01
#